data_AF-Q95UV3-F1
#
_entry.id   AF-Q95UV3-F1
#
_cell.length_a   1.000
_cell.length_b   1.000
_cell.length_c   1.000
_cell.angle_alpha   90.00
_cell.angle_beta   90.00
_cell.angle_gamma   90.00
#
_symmetry.space_group_name_H-M   'P 1'
#
loop_
_entity.id
_entity.type
_entity.pdbx_description
1 polymer ?
#
loop_
_entity_poly.entity_id
_entity_poly.type
_entity_poly.pdbx_seq_one_letter_code
_entity_poly.pdbx_strand_id
1 'polypeptide(L)'
;GWIIFQRRINGKVDFYRGWKEYRDGFGDYTIGEFYLGNEYISKLTSTRNFDLRIDFKFNHKTYFVEFSDFRILNETNNYQLKIGKYKGNASDDFSYHNNMQFST
;
A
#
# COMPACT_ATOMS: atom_id res chain seq x y z
N GLY A 1 5.55 15.93 1.73
CA GLY A 1 5.67 15.20 0.45
C GLY A 1 5.22 13.77 0.65
N TRP A 2 4.97 13.03 -0.44
CA TRP A 2 4.50 11.64 -0.41
C TRP A 2 5.59 10.66 -0.83
N ILE A 3 5.69 9.52 -0.14
CA ILE A 3 6.55 8.40 -0.54
C ILE A 3 5.67 7.41 -1.29
N ILE A 4 6.01 7.14 -2.55
CA ILE A 4 5.29 6.16 -3.36
C ILE A 4 5.89 4.78 -3.07
N PHE A 5 5.12 3.89 -2.46
CA PHE A 5 5.56 2.50 -2.19
C PHE A 5 4.91 1.47 -3.12
N GLN A 6 3.86 1.84 -3.86
CA GLN A 6 3.21 0.99 -4.85
C GLN A 6 2.72 1.86 -6.01
N ARG A 7 2.81 1.34 -7.23
CA ARG A 7 2.25 2.02 -8.41
C ARG A 7 1.80 1.02 -9.47
N ARG A 8 0.58 1.24 -10.02
CA ARG A 8 0.04 0.56 -11.21
C ARG A 8 -0.25 1.60 -12.29
N ILE A 9 0.16 1.33 -13.54
CA ILE A 9 -0.04 2.24 -14.66
C ILE A 9 -0.30 1.55 -16.01
N ASN A 10 0.26 0.36 -16.25
CA ASN A 10 0.31 -0.22 -17.60
C ASN A 10 0.24 -1.77 -17.63
N GLY A 11 0.26 -2.44 -16.47
CA GLY A 11 0.16 -3.88 -16.36
C GLY A 11 1.39 -4.67 -16.82
N LYS A 12 2.56 -4.03 -16.94
CA LYS A 12 3.80 -4.71 -17.35
C LYS A 12 4.43 -5.55 -16.24
N VAL A 13 4.12 -5.24 -14.99
CA VAL A 13 4.61 -6.01 -13.83
C VAL A 13 3.50 -6.91 -13.34
N ASP A 14 3.81 -8.20 -13.20
CA ASP A 14 2.93 -9.17 -12.56
C ASP A 14 2.90 -8.93 -11.04
N PHE A 15 1.71 -8.85 -10.47
CA PHE A 15 1.44 -8.69 -9.03
C PHE A 15 0.91 -9.97 -8.38
N TYR A 16 0.72 -11.06 -9.15
CA TYR A 16 0.43 -12.38 -8.61
C TYR A 16 1.73 -13.05 -8.16
N ARG A 17 2.19 -12.68 -6.97
CA ARG A 17 3.53 -12.99 -6.43
C ARG A 17 3.45 -13.69 -5.08
N GLY A 18 4.49 -14.46 -4.75
CA GLY A 18 4.57 -15.16 -3.48
C GLY A 18 5.01 -14.25 -2.32
N TRP A 19 4.90 -14.76 -1.08
CA TRP A 19 5.25 -14.05 0.16
C TRP A 19 6.63 -13.38 0.10
N LYS A 20 7.67 -14.11 -0.33
CA LYS A 20 9.04 -13.59 -0.39
C LYS A 20 9.17 -12.37 -1.30
N GLU A 21 8.47 -12.36 -2.44
CA GLU A 21 8.49 -11.23 -3.37
C GLU A 21 7.73 -10.02 -2.78
N TYR A 22 6.58 -10.24 -2.14
CA TYR A 22 5.89 -9.15 -1.44
C TYR A 22 6.66 -8.61 -0.25
N ARG A 23 7.44 -9.46 0.43
CA ARG A 23 8.35 -9.06 1.51
C ARG A 23 9.48 -8.19 0.97
N ASP A 24 10.21 -8.70 -0.02
CA ASP A 24 11.46 -8.12 -0.53
C ASP A 24 11.21 -6.96 -1.53
N GLY A 25 10.01 -6.87 -2.11
CA GLY A 25 9.66 -5.91 -3.17
C GLY A 25 9.89 -6.47 -4.58
N PHE A 26 9.21 -5.88 -5.55
CA PHE A 26 9.29 -6.28 -6.96
C PHE A 26 8.88 -5.16 -7.91
N GLY A 27 9.15 -5.35 -9.21
CA GLY A 27 8.97 -4.34 -10.23
C GLY A 27 10.10 -3.32 -10.23
N ASP A 28 9.91 -2.23 -10.98
CA ASP A 28 10.95 -1.22 -11.16
C ASP A 28 10.30 0.17 -11.37
N TYR A 29 10.82 1.17 -10.65
CA TYR A 29 10.36 2.54 -10.78
C TYR A 29 10.60 3.11 -12.18
N THR A 30 11.62 2.61 -12.91
CA THR A 30 11.98 3.03 -14.27
C THR A 30 10.96 2.60 -15.30
N ILE A 31 10.36 1.41 -15.14
CA ILE A 31 9.29 0.89 -16.02
C ILE A 31 7.89 1.34 -15.58
N GLY A 32 7.80 1.92 -14.39
CA GLY A 32 6.62 2.62 -13.92
C GLY A 32 5.74 1.84 -12.95
N GLU A 33 5.95 0.54 -12.75
CA GLU A 33 5.18 -0.28 -11.82
C GLU A 33 6.09 -1.00 -10.85
N PHE A 34 5.75 -0.93 -9.56
CA PHE A 34 6.54 -1.56 -8.52
C PHE A 34 5.74 -1.72 -7.22
N TYR A 35 6.27 -2.56 -6.35
CA TYR A 35 5.91 -2.69 -4.95
C TYR A 35 7.21 -2.61 -4.13
N LEU A 36 7.27 -1.68 -3.18
CA LEU A 36 8.49 -1.40 -2.41
C LEU A 36 8.95 -2.60 -1.57
N GLY A 37 8.00 -3.40 -1.10
CA GLY A 37 8.25 -4.54 -0.21
C GLY A 37 7.76 -4.28 1.21
N ASN A 38 7.04 -5.25 1.77
CA ASN A 38 6.43 -5.15 3.10
C ASN A 38 7.48 -4.90 4.18
N GLU A 39 8.68 -5.47 4.06
CA GLU A 39 9.73 -5.28 5.05
C GLU A 39 10.21 -3.82 5.10
N TYR A 40 10.32 -3.17 3.94
CA TYR A 40 10.68 -1.77 3.83
C TYR A 40 9.54 -0.84 4.29
N ILE A 41 8.30 -1.15 3.93
CA ILE A 41 7.12 -0.36 4.34
C ILE A 41 6.92 -0.47 5.86
N SER A 42 7.11 -1.65 6.46
CA SER A 42 7.03 -1.86 7.91
C SER A 42 8.08 -1.02 8.64
N LYS A 43 9.35 -1.12 8.24
CA LYS A 43 10.45 -0.32 8.80
C LYS A 43 10.22 1.18 8.64
N LEU A 44 9.70 1.62 7.50
CA LEU A 44 9.40 3.03 7.25
C LEU A 44 8.31 3.53 8.21
N THR A 45 7.18 2.84 8.24
CA THR A 45 5.99 3.24 9.00
C THR A 45 6.13 3.04 10.52
N SER A 46 7.17 2.34 10.99
CA SER A 46 7.49 2.24 12.42
C SER A 46 8.27 3.43 12.98
N THR A 47 8.83 4.31 12.13
CA THR A 47 9.71 5.40 12.59
C THR A 47 8.96 6.62 13.12
N ARG A 48 7.75 6.86 12.62
CA ARG A 48 6.88 7.99 12.97
C ARG A 48 5.49 7.76 12.36
N ASN A 49 4.57 8.67 12.61
CA ASN A 49 3.25 8.61 12.01
C ASN A 49 3.32 9.00 10.52
N PHE A 50 2.63 8.22 9.69
CA PHE A 50 2.41 8.48 8.28
C PHE A 50 0.92 8.44 7.99
N ASP A 51 0.49 9.22 7.02
CA ASP A 51 -0.82 9.04 6.40
C ASP A 51 -0.67 8.16 5.15
N LEU A 52 -1.68 7.36 4.84
CA LEU A 52 -1.79 6.65 3.58
C LEU A 52 -2.65 7.47 2.62
N ARG A 53 -2.21 7.59 1.37
CA ARG A 53 -3.01 8.12 0.27
C ARG A 53 -3.05 7.09 -0.85
N ILE A 54 -4.24 6.82 -1.39
CA ILE A 54 -4.44 5.98 -2.57
C ILE A 54 -5.11 6.84 -3.64
N ASP A 55 -4.41 7.05 -4.75
CA ASP A 55 -4.93 7.73 -5.93
C ASP A 55 -5.30 6.68 -7.00
N PHE A 56 -6.49 6.79 -7.60
CA PHE A 56 -6.93 5.85 -8.64
C PHE A 56 -7.85 6.51 -9.67
N LYS A 57 -8.02 5.85 -10.81
CA LYS A 57 -8.86 6.31 -11.91
C LYS A 57 -9.89 5.25 -12.28
N PHE A 58 -11.15 5.66 -12.38
CA PHE A 58 -12.25 4.80 -12.79
C PHE A 58 -13.18 5.57 -13.73
N ASN A 59 -13.59 4.98 -14.85
CA ASN A 59 -14.43 5.62 -15.87
C ASN A 59 -13.97 7.05 -16.24
N HIS A 60 -12.68 7.20 -16.52
CA HIS A 60 -12.02 8.45 -16.85
C HIS A 60 -11.99 9.54 -15.75
N LYS A 61 -12.52 9.27 -14.55
CA LYS A 61 -12.49 10.18 -13.40
C LYS A 61 -11.41 9.78 -12.41
N THR A 62 -10.79 10.78 -11.77
CA THR A 62 -9.75 10.58 -10.75
C THR A 62 -10.37 10.66 -9.35
N TYR A 63 -9.95 9.73 -8.51
CA TYR A 63 -10.37 9.59 -7.12
C TYR A 63 -9.16 9.52 -6.21
N PHE A 64 -9.37 9.89 -4.95
CA PHE A 64 -8.41 9.67 -3.89
C PHE A 64 -9.12 9.31 -2.59
N VAL A 65 -8.43 8.48 -1.81
CA VAL A 65 -8.77 8.21 -0.42
C VAL A 65 -7.52 8.35 0.44
N GLU A 66 -7.70 8.81 1.67
CA GLU A 66 -6.64 8.98 2.66
C GLU A 66 -7.04 8.36 3.99
N PHE A 67 -6.06 7.79 4.68
CA PHE A 67 -6.20 7.23 6.02
C PHE A 67 -5.11 7.80 6.93
N SER A 68 -5.48 8.30 8.10
CA SER A 68 -4.49 8.70 9.11
C SER A 68 -3.77 7.48 9.70
N ASP A 69 -2.64 7.70 10.36
CA ASP A 69 -1.96 6.71 11.21
C ASP A 69 -1.71 5.35 10.53
N PHE A 70 -1.32 5.39 9.25
CA PHE A 70 -0.99 4.22 8.46
C PHE A 70 0.30 3.56 8.96
N ARG A 71 0.20 2.26 9.20
CA ARG A 71 1.36 1.39 9.40
C ARG A 71 1.02 -0.05 9.03
N ILE A 72 2.05 -0.80 8.67
CA ILE A 72 2.00 -2.27 8.69
C ILE A 72 2.95 -2.78 9.76
N LEU A 73 2.52 -3.80 10.51
CA LEU A 73 3.38 -4.42 11.52
C LEU A 73 4.53 -5.21 10.86
N ASN A 74 5.42 -5.79 11.65
CA ASN A 74 6.55 -6.57 11.14
C ASN A 74 6.11 -7.94 10.62
N GLU A 75 7.07 -8.69 10.05
CA GLU A 75 6.83 -10.03 9.48
C GLU A 75 6.23 -11.02 10.50
N THR A 76 6.64 -10.97 11.77
CA THR A 76 6.11 -11.86 12.81
C THR A 76 4.63 -11.61 13.13
N ASN A 77 4.10 -10.45 12.75
CA ASN A 77 2.69 -10.11 12.81
C ASN A 77 2.01 -10.20 11.42
N ASN A 78 2.63 -10.91 10.47
CA ASN A 78 2.18 -11.08 9.09
C ASN A 78 1.84 -9.73 8.42
N TYR A 79 2.65 -8.71 8.66
CA TYR A 79 2.45 -7.37 8.08
C TYR A 79 1.05 -6.80 8.31
N GLN A 80 0.44 -7.07 9.46
CA GLN A 80 -0.92 -6.62 9.80
C GLN A 80 -1.11 -5.12 9.54
N LEU A 81 -2.17 -4.77 8.81
CA LEU A 81 -2.53 -3.40 8.49
C LEU A 81 -3.09 -2.68 9.72
N LYS A 82 -2.68 -1.43 9.92
CA LYS A 82 -3.33 -0.48 10.82
C LYS A 82 -3.55 0.82 10.07
N ILE A 83 -4.79 1.30 10.10
CA ILE A 83 -5.22 2.56 9.52
C ILE A 83 -6.19 3.26 10.47
N GLY A 84 -6.14 4.59 10.45
CA GLY A 84 -6.94 5.50 11.24
C GLY A 84 -8.11 6.07 10.43
N LYS A 85 -8.32 7.38 10.54
CA LYS A 85 -9.52 8.05 10.01
C LYS A 85 -9.48 8.15 8.48
N TYR A 86 -10.58 7.74 7.87
CA TYR A 86 -10.85 7.90 6.44
C TYR A 86 -11.19 9.35 6.07
N LYS A 87 -10.74 9.80 4.90
CA LYS A 87 -11.26 10.95 4.15
C LYS A 87 -11.01 10.74 2.65
N GLY A 88 -11.85 11.28 1.77
CA GLY A 88 -11.67 11.10 0.34
C GLY A 88 -12.89 11.50 -0.47
N ASN A 89 -12.80 11.34 -1.79
CA ASN A 89 -13.90 11.58 -2.73
C ASN A 89 -14.45 10.28 -3.36
N ALA A 90 -14.19 9.14 -2.72
CA ALA A 90 -14.70 7.82 -3.10
C ALA A 90 -15.41 7.15 -1.91
N SER A 91 -15.85 5.91 -2.08
CA SER A 91 -16.33 5.07 -0.98
C SER A 91 -15.15 4.54 -0.15
N ASP A 92 -15.39 4.28 1.14
CA ASP A 92 -14.40 3.63 1.99
C ASP A 92 -14.48 2.11 1.85
N ASP A 93 -13.85 1.61 0.80
CA ASP A 93 -13.72 0.17 0.51
C ASP A 93 -12.39 -0.40 1.01
N PHE A 94 -11.67 0.28 1.90
CA PHE A 94 -10.36 -0.20 2.39
C PHE A 94 -10.34 -0.40 3.91
N SER A 95 -11.18 0.30 4.67
CA SER A 95 -11.28 0.14 6.13
C SER A 95 -11.61 -1.27 6.60
N TYR A 96 -12.30 -2.10 5.78
CA TYR A 96 -12.58 -3.48 6.17
C TYR A 96 -11.31 -4.34 6.29
N HIS A 97 -10.21 -3.94 5.66
CA HIS A 97 -8.91 -4.58 5.81
C HIS A 97 -8.16 -4.16 7.07
N ASN A 98 -8.65 -3.15 7.81
CA ASN A 98 -7.98 -2.69 9.03
C ASN A 98 -7.86 -3.84 10.03
N ASN A 99 -6.66 -4.03 10.60
CA ASN A 99 -6.29 -5.15 11.47
C ASN A 99 -6.23 -6.53 10.79
N MET A 100 -6.43 -6.64 9.48
CA MET A 100 -6.19 -7.90 8.77
C MET A 100 -4.69 -8.12 8.54
N GLN A 101 -4.30 -9.40 8.52
CA GLN A 101 -2.96 -9.85 8.17
C GLN A 101 -2.81 -9.86 6.64
N PHE A 102 -1.58 -9.68 6.17
CA PHE A 102 -1.24 -9.83 4.76
C PHE A 102 -1.31 -11.31 4.35
N SER A 103 -1.72 -11.57 3.12
CA SER A 103 -1.74 -12.90 2.51
C SER A 103 -1.37 -12.83 1.03
N THR A 104 -0.87 -13.95 0.48
CA THR A 104 -0.50 -14.14 -0.94
C THR A 104 -1.09 -15.42 -1.46
#